data_AF-A0A4Q5WFE4-F1
#
_entry.id   AF-A0A4Q5WFE4-F1
#
_cell.length_a   1.000
_cell.length_b   1.000
_cell.length_c   1.000
_cell.angle_alpha   90.00
_cell.angle_beta   90.00
_cell.angle_gamma   90.00
#
_symmetry.space_group_name_H-M   'P 1'
#
loop_
_entity.id
_entity.type
_entity.pdbx_description
1 polymer ?
#
loop_
_entity_poly.entity_id
_entity_poly.type
_entity_poly.pdbx_seq_one_letter_code
_entity_poly.pdbx_strand_id
1 'polypeptide(L)'
;MVRQSRLSGSTTPERRAPAATLITALFVAPMLAIVASALGAGVDPSADAQIAVRNQGYIPYSDAPINYRTGPINDPVAQLQKQLDTGEVTLSYDEQRGYLKSTLDLLKIPASSQTLVFSKTSFQHTHISPDHPRALYYNDDVYVGSVKDGKALEIISFDPMQGAIFYVLDEHKVDKPVFQR
;
A
#
# COMPACT_ATOMS: atom_id res chain seq x y z
N MET A 1 -10.50 -1.37 68.01
CA MET A 1 -10.22 -2.35 69.08
C MET A 1 -10.62 -3.71 68.52
N VAL A 2 -9.72 -4.53 67.96
CA VAL A 2 -8.82 -5.54 68.58
C VAL A 2 -7.74 -5.87 67.52
N ARG A 3 -6.46 -5.54 67.73
CA ARG A 3 -5.31 -6.33 68.25
C ARG A 3 -4.74 -7.43 67.32
N GLN A 4 -3.60 -7.06 66.72
CA GLN A 4 -2.45 -7.76 66.15
C GLN A 4 -2.36 -9.31 66.13
N SER A 5 -1.76 -9.83 65.06
CA SER A 5 -0.58 -10.70 65.17
C SER A 5 0.40 -10.50 64.00
N ARG A 6 1.66 -10.24 64.34
CA ARG A 6 2.85 -10.34 63.46
C ARG A 6 3.23 -11.81 63.29
N LEU A 7 3.88 -12.15 62.18
CA LEU A 7 5.04 -13.06 62.00
C LEU A 7 5.34 -13.01 60.48
N SER A 8 6.47 -12.47 59.98
CA SER A 8 7.88 -12.89 60.11
C SER A 8 8.35 -13.65 58.86
N GLY A 9 9.40 -13.12 58.21
CA GLY A 9 10.38 -13.84 57.38
C GLY A 9 9.97 -14.13 55.94
N SER A 10 10.65 -13.56 54.92
CA SER A 10 11.92 -14.05 54.32
C SER A 10 11.61 -15.12 53.25
N THR A 11 12.08 -15.09 52.00
CA THR A 11 13.32 -14.60 51.39
C THR A 11 13.12 -14.52 49.87
N THR A 12 13.62 -13.47 49.25
CA THR A 12 13.88 -13.37 47.80
C THR A 12 14.79 -14.52 47.35
N PRO A 13 14.50 -15.25 46.26
CA PRO A 13 15.44 -16.22 45.74
C PRO A 13 16.61 -15.48 45.07
N GLU A 14 17.76 -15.60 45.72
CA GLU A 14 19.07 -15.16 45.26
C GLU A 14 19.41 -15.84 43.91
N ARG A 15 19.68 -15.02 42.90
CA ARG A 15 20.05 -15.46 41.55
C ARG A 15 21.49 -15.98 41.59
N ARG A 16 21.66 -17.30 41.75
CA ARG A 16 22.98 -17.95 41.66
C ARG A 16 23.45 -17.96 40.21
N ALA A 17 24.52 -17.22 39.93
CA ALA A 17 25.30 -17.36 38.70
C ALA A 17 26.00 -18.74 38.70
N PRO A 18 25.99 -19.50 37.58
CA PRO A 18 26.76 -20.72 37.50
C PRO A 18 28.26 -20.40 37.43
N ALA A 19 29.03 -21.10 38.26
CA ALA A 19 30.47 -21.00 38.36
C ALA A 19 31.15 -21.31 37.02
N ALA A 20 32.10 -20.47 36.65
CA ALA A 20 32.99 -20.69 35.52
C ALA A 20 33.95 -21.85 35.85
N THR A 21 33.66 -23.03 35.34
CA THR A 21 34.61 -24.15 35.34
C THR A 21 35.48 -24.04 34.10
N LEU A 22 36.71 -23.61 34.34
CA LEU A 22 37.84 -23.59 33.43
C LEU A 22 38.24 -25.05 33.11
N ILE A 23 37.88 -25.56 31.93
CA ILE A 23 38.50 -26.77 31.38
C ILE A 23 39.54 -26.32 30.35
N THR A 24 40.75 -26.13 30.85
CA THR A 24 41.97 -26.02 30.05
C THR A 24 42.46 -27.43 29.79
N ALA A 25 42.40 -27.92 28.55
CA ALA A 25 43.42 -28.80 27.96
C ALA A 25 43.03 -29.27 26.56
N LEU A 26 43.95 -29.01 25.63
CA LEU A 26 44.29 -29.88 24.50
C LEU A 26 43.36 -29.91 23.27
N PHE A 27 43.32 -28.79 22.54
CA PHE A 27 43.21 -28.82 21.07
C PHE A 27 44.13 -27.76 20.44
N VAL A 28 45.43 -27.87 20.71
CA VAL A 28 46.46 -27.25 19.87
C VAL A 28 46.79 -28.27 18.79
N ALA A 29 46.56 -27.88 17.52
CA ALA A 29 46.74 -28.64 16.28
C ALA A 29 45.65 -29.73 16.03
N PRO A 30 44.80 -29.57 14.99
CA PRO A 30 45.27 -29.30 13.64
C PRO A 30 44.53 -28.13 12.98
N MET A 31 44.79 -26.90 13.43
CA MET A 31 44.55 -25.72 12.59
C MET A 31 45.64 -25.56 11.48
N LEU A 32 46.37 -26.65 11.20
CA LEU A 32 47.31 -26.80 10.09
C LEU A 32 46.94 -27.97 9.15
N ALA A 33 45.69 -28.47 9.21
CA ALA A 33 45.17 -29.46 8.25
C ALA A 33 43.94 -28.96 7.47
N ILE A 34 43.58 -27.67 7.59
CA ILE A 34 42.66 -27.02 6.65
C ILE A 34 43.42 -26.08 5.69
N VAL A 35 44.64 -25.66 6.04
CA VAL A 35 45.48 -24.83 5.15
C VAL A 35 46.07 -25.65 3.98
N ALA A 36 46.17 -26.98 4.10
CA ALA A 36 46.71 -27.84 3.05
C ALA A 36 45.66 -28.54 2.16
N SER A 37 44.37 -28.23 2.34
CA SER A 37 43.31 -28.62 1.39
C SER A 37 42.74 -27.42 0.63
N ALA A 38 43.30 -26.22 0.85
CA ALA A 38 42.86 -24.98 0.22
C ALA A 38 43.73 -24.56 -0.98
N LEU A 39 44.56 -25.47 -1.54
CA LEU A 39 45.26 -25.26 -2.81
C LEU A 39 44.64 -26.03 -3.99
N GLY A 40 43.59 -26.84 -3.74
CA GLY A 40 42.93 -27.65 -4.77
C GLY A 40 41.42 -27.42 -4.91
N ALA A 41 40.82 -26.61 -4.03
CA ALA A 41 39.49 -26.06 -4.30
C ALA A 41 39.69 -24.90 -5.26
N GLY A 42 39.60 -25.19 -6.56
CA GLY A 42 39.48 -24.15 -7.56
C GLY A 42 38.43 -23.16 -7.06
N VAL A 43 38.84 -21.91 -6.89
CA VAL A 43 37.88 -20.81 -7.05
C VAL A 43 37.23 -21.07 -8.38
N ASP A 44 36.01 -21.59 -8.36
CA ASP A 44 35.29 -21.88 -9.58
C ASP A 44 35.12 -20.52 -10.27
N PRO A 45 35.84 -20.22 -11.36
CA PRO A 45 35.72 -18.92 -12.01
C PRO A 45 34.35 -18.79 -12.69
N SER A 46 33.55 -19.87 -12.65
CA SER A 46 32.15 -19.91 -13.07
C SER A 46 31.15 -19.61 -11.95
N ALA A 47 31.61 -19.16 -10.76
CA ALA A 47 30.74 -18.39 -9.89
C ALA A 47 30.41 -17.07 -10.61
N ASP A 48 29.44 -17.14 -11.52
CA ASP A 48 28.86 -16.01 -12.23
C ASP A 48 28.51 -14.97 -11.17
N ALA A 49 29.40 -13.97 -11.03
CA ALA A 49 29.10 -12.78 -10.28
C ALA A 49 27.81 -12.25 -10.90
N GLN A 50 26.70 -12.37 -10.18
CA GLN A 50 25.38 -12.07 -10.70
C GLN A 50 25.42 -10.61 -11.16
N ILE A 51 25.56 -10.40 -12.48
CA ILE A 51 25.63 -9.06 -13.04
C ILE A 51 24.32 -8.41 -12.66
N ALA A 52 24.38 -7.41 -11.78
CA ALA A 52 23.22 -6.60 -11.47
C ALA A 52 22.74 -6.00 -12.80
N VAL A 53 21.63 -6.53 -13.33
CA VAL A 53 21.07 -6.06 -14.58
C VAL A 53 20.64 -4.62 -14.33
N ARG A 54 21.33 -3.66 -14.96
CA ARG A 54 20.86 -2.27 -14.96
C ARG A 54 19.40 -2.30 -15.45
N ASN A 55 18.51 -1.63 -14.71
CA ASN A 55 17.07 -1.59 -14.97
C ASN A 55 16.29 -2.89 -14.66
N GLN A 56 16.75 -3.71 -13.72
CA GLN A 56 15.92 -4.81 -13.21
C GLN A 56 14.62 -4.26 -12.61
N GLY A 57 13.48 -4.65 -13.19
CA GLY A 57 12.14 -4.13 -12.82
C GLY A 57 11.73 -2.84 -13.55
N TYR A 58 12.52 -2.34 -14.51
CA TYR A 58 12.09 -1.23 -15.37
C TYR A 58 10.96 -1.69 -16.29
N ILE A 59 9.84 -0.99 -16.19
CA ILE A 59 8.70 -1.16 -17.09
C ILE A 59 8.57 0.13 -17.90
N PRO A 60 8.78 0.09 -19.23
CA PRO A 60 8.78 1.26 -20.11
C PRO A 60 7.35 1.76 -20.38
N TYR A 61 6.62 2.18 -19.33
CA TYR A 61 5.23 2.63 -19.46
C TYR A 61 5.05 3.80 -20.44
N SER A 62 6.10 4.59 -20.66
CA SER A 62 6.09 5.76 -21.54
C SER A 62 6.49 5.48 -22.98
N ASP A 63 6.88 4.26 -23.31
CA ASP A 63 7.38 3.93 -24.63
C ASP A 63 6.25 3.32 -25.50
N ALA A 64 6.53 3.23 -26.80
CA ALA A 64 5.64 2.57 -27.74
C ALA A 64 5.39 1.09 -27.36
N PRO A 65 4.19 0.54 -27.63
CA PRO A 65 3.12 1.17 -28.41
C PRO A 65 2.10 1.97 -27.59
N ILE A 66 2.04 1.82 -26.27
CA ILE A 66 0.93 2.35 -25.45
C ILE A 66 1.18 3.80 -25.01
N ASN A 67 2.44 4.18 -24.72
CA ASN A 67 2.79 5.52 -24.26
C ASN A 67 1.90 6.00 -23.09
N TYR A 68 1.67 5.16 -22.08
CA TYR A 68 0.67 5.32 -21.01
C TYR A 68 0.73 6.68 -20.27
N ARG A 69 1.91 7.33 -20.20
CA ARG A 69 2.04 8.63 -19.52
C ARG A 69 1.71 9.83 -20.41
N THR A 70 1.88 9.71 -21.72
CA THR A 70 1.90 10.84 -22.66
C THR A 70 0.84 10.72 -23.76
N GLY A 71 0.30 9.53 -23.98
CA GLY A 71 -0.75 9.28 -24.96
C GLY A 71 -2.07 9.98 -24.60
N PRO A 72 -2.91 10.26 -25.62
CA PRO A 72 -4.22 10.84 -25.39
C PRO A 72 -5.11 9.90 -24.58
N ILE A 73 -5.85 10.45 -23.62
CA ILE A 73 -6.77 9.71 -22.76
C ILE A 73 -8.21 9.99 -23.20
N ASN A 74 -8.99 8.92 -23.33
CA ASN A 74 -10.37 8.93 -23.81
C ASN A 74 -11.32 8.12 -22.90
N ASP A 75 -10.95 7.91 -21.64
CA ASP A 75 -11.78 7.23 -20.65
C ASP A 75 -12.99 8.09 -20.20
N PRO A 76 -14.03 7.50 -19.59
CA PRO A 76 -15.23 8.21 -19.13
C PRO A 76 -14.98 9.43 -18.22
N VAL A 77 -14.01 9.36 -17.30
CA VAL A 77 -13.66 10.46 -16.39
C VAL A 77 -12.96 11.58 -17.15
N ALA A 78 -12.05 11.27 -18.07
CA ALA A 78 -11.44 12.28 -18.93
C ALA A 78 -12.48 13.02 -19.79
N GLN A 79 -13.52 12.32 -20.25
CA GLN A 79 -14.63 12.93 -20.98
C GLN A 79 -15.49 13.81 -20.06
N LEU A 80 -15.80 13.35 -18.86
CA LEU A 80 -16.52 14.14 -17.86
C LEU A 80 -15.74 15.40 -17.47
N GLN A 81 -14.42 15.32 -17.29
CA GLN A 81 -13.59 16.49 -16.99
C GLN A 81 -13.70 17.55 -18.09
N LYS A 82 -13.68 17.15 -19.37
CA LYS A 82 -13.87 18.10 -20.49
C LYS A 82 -15.23 18.80 -20.42
N GLN A 83 -16.30 18.09 -20.05
CA GLN A 83 -17.63 18.68 -19.88
C GLN A 83 -17.71 19.63 -18.69
N LEU A 84 -16.97 19.36 -17.60
CA LEU A 84 -16.84 20.27 -16.47
C LEU A 84 -16.05 21.53 -16.87
N ASP A 85 -14.97 21.38 -17.64
CA ASP A 85 -14.13 22.49 -18.09
C ASP A 85 -14.89 23.46 -19.01
N THR A 86 -15.79 22.95 -19.85
CA THR A 86 -16.66 23.76 -20.72
C THR A 86 -17.90 24.30 -20.00
N GLY A 87 -18.20 23.81 -18.79
CA GLY A 87 -19.41 24.17 -18.04
C GLY A 87 -20.69 23.52 -18.59
N GLU A 88 -20.59 22.49 -19.42
CA GLU A 88 -21.74 21.71 -19.91
C GLU A 88 -22.44 20.98 -18.75
N VAL A 89 -21.66 20.50 -17.79
CA VAL A 89 -22.14 19.86 -16.57
C VAL A 89 -21.44 20.45 -15.35
N THR A 90 -21.98 20.19 -14.16
CA THR A 90 -21.38 20.59 -12.88
C THR A 90 -21.52 19.47 -11.85
N LEU A 91 -20.57 19.37 -10.93
CA LEU A 91 -20.68 18.48 -9.77
C LEU A 91 -21.40 19.22 -8.64
N SER A 92 -22.52 18.66 -8.21
CA SER A 92 -23.30 19.19 -7.09
C SER A 92 -22.72 18.68 -5.77
N TYR A 93 -22.41 19.60 -4.87
CA TYR A 93 -21.91 19.29 -3.54
C TYR A 93 -23.07 18.91 -2.59
N ASP A 94 -22.89 17.83 -1.84
CA ASP A 94 -23.75 17.38 -0.76
C ASP A 94 -23.00 17.49 0.58
N GLU A 95 -23.62 18.10 1.59
CA GLU A 95 -22.98 18.35 2.89
C GLU A 95 -22.65 17.08 3.67
N GLN A 96 -23.25 15.92 3.32
CA GLN A 96 -22.98 14.63 4.00
C GLN A 96 -22.00 13.75 3.24
N ARG A 97 -22.00 13.82 1.90
CA ARG A 97 -21.27 12.88 1.03
C ARG A 97 -20.48 13.57 -0.08
N GLY A 98 -20.16 14.85 0.10
CA GLY A 98 -19.32 15.61 -0.81
C GLY A 98 -19.85 15.58 -2.24
N TYR A 99 -19.00 15.19 -3.19
CA TYR A 99 -19.38 15.13 -4.61
C TYR A 99 -19.90 13.75 -5.04
N LEU A 100 -19.84 12.74 -4.17
CA LEU A 100 -20.11 11.34 -4.49
C LEU A 100 -21.38 11.16 -5.33
N LYS A 101 -22.51 11.68 -4.87
CA LYS A 101 -23.79 11.49 -5.56
C LYS A 101 -23.73 12.02 -7.00
N SER A 102 -23.26 13.25 -7.19
CA SER A 102 -23.20 13.86 -8.52
C SER A 102 -22.18 13.19 -9.44
N THR A 103 -21.07 12.70 -8.89
CA THR A 103 -20.08 11.90 -9.61
C THR A 103 -20.69 10.58 -10.11
N LEU A 104 -21.41 9.84 -9.25
CA LEU A 104 -22.07 8.61 -9.64
C LEU A 104 -23.13 8.85 -10.72
N ASP A 105 -23.96 9.90 -10.56
CA ASP A 105 -25.02 10.24 -11.51
C ASP A 105 -24.45 10.57 -12.90
N LEU A 106 -23.42 11.42 -12.99
CA LEU A 106 -22.81 11.84 -14.26
C LEU A 106 -22.01 10.73 -14.93
N LEU A 107 -21.36 9.86 -14.15
CA LEU A 107 -20.66 8.68 -14.66
C LEU A 107 -21.58 7.49 -14.90
N LYS A 108 -22.90 7.64 -14.66
CA LYS A 108 -23.93 6.60 -14.84
C LYS A 108 -23.61 5.33 -14.03
N ILE A 109 -23.15 5.52 -12.80
CA ILE A 109 -22.87 4.44 -11.86
C ILE A 109 -24.10 4.25 -10.97
N PRO A 110 -24.76 3.08 -10.98
CA PRO A 110 -25.92 2.86 -10.13
C PRO A 110 -25.49 2.80 -8.66
N ALA A 111 -26.13 3.59 -7.78
CA ALA A 111 -25.85 3.55 -6.35
C ALA A 111 -26.09 2.17 -5.72
N SER A 112 -26.94 1.32 -6.34
CA SER A 112 -27.19 -0.06 -5.92
C SER A 112 -26.02 -1.01 -6.19
N SER A 113 -24.99 -0.60 -6.96
CA SER A 113 -23.75 -1.38 -7.15
C SER A 113 -22.87 -1.42 -5.90
N GLN A 114 -23.20 -0.63 -4.87
CA GLN A 114 -22.39 -0.48 -3.67
C GLN A 114 -21.97 -1.82 -3.05
N THR A 115 -20.67 -1.97 -2.84
CA THR A 115 -20.07 -3.04 -2.04
C THR A 115 -19.11 -2.46 -1.00
N LEU A 116 -18.92 -3.19 0.10
CA LEU A 116 -18.04 -2.76 1.20
C LEU A 116 -16.74 -3.56 1.16
N VAL A 117 -15.62 -2.85 1.22
CA VAL A 117 -14.27 -3.42 1.18
C VAL A 117 -13.49 -2.99 2.41
N PHE A 118 -12.93 -3.98 3.11
CA PHE A 118 -12.20 -3.80 4.37
C PHE A 118 -10.67 -3.73 4.17
N SER A 119 -10.19 -3.89 2.94
CA SER A 119 -8.76 -3.82 2.62
C SER A 119 -8.21 -2.40 2.77
N LYS A 120 -6.96 -2.31 3.21
CA LYS A 120 -6.23 -1.05 3.43
C LYS A 120 -5.39 -0.62 2.23
N THR A 121 -5.84 -0.92 1.01
CA THR A 121 -5.13 -0.66 -0.26
C THR A 121 -5.59 0.65 -0.90
N SER A 122 -5.67 1.72 -0.10
CA SER A 122 -6.21 3.05 -0.45
C SER A 122 -5.24 4.12 0.01
N PHE A 123 -5.21 5.29 -0.63
CA PHE A 123 -4.50 6.46 -0.09
C PHE A 123 -5.08 6.88 1.27
N GLN A 124 -6.34 6.52 1.54
CA GLN A 124 -7.08 6.83 2.76
C GLN A 124 -7.12 5.66 3.76
N HIS A 125 -6.16 4.73 3.68
CA HIS A 125 -6.14 3.49 4.47
C HIS A 125 -6.24 3.67 6.00
N THR A 126 -5.83 4.82 6.54
CA THR A 126 -5.93 5.15 7.96
C THR A 126 -7.38 5.32 8.44
N HIS A 127 -8.29 5.64 7.52
CA HIS A 127 -9.72 5.80 7.78
C HIS A 127 -10.53 4.50 7.55
N ILE A 128 -9.86 3.42 7.10
CA ILE A 128 -10.52 2.15 6.80
C ILE A 128 -10.33 1.18 7.97
N SER A 129 -11.43 0.59 8.44
CA SER A 129 -11.45 -0.44 9.49
C SER A 129 -12.66 -1.38 9.32
N PRO A 130 -12.75 -2.51 10.04
CA PRO A 130 -13.96 -3.33 10.07
C PRO A 130 -15.24 -2.53 10.39
N ASP A 131 -15.16 -1.56 11.29
CA ASP A 131 -16.29 -0.71 11.66
C ASP A 131 -16.53 0.46 10.68
N HIS A 132 -15.51 0.79 9.88
CA HIS A 132 -15.53 1.89 8.90
C HIS A 132 -14.95 1.40 7.56
N PRO A 133 -15.66 0.50 6.83
CA PRO A 133 -15.19 0.02 5.55
C PRO A 133 -15.23 1.12 4.48
N ARG A 134 -14.44 0.94 3.42
CA ARG A 134 -14.58 1.72 2.19
C ARG A 134 -15.75 1.19 1.38
N ALA A 135 -16.56 2.07 0.83
CA ALA A 135 -17.55 1.73 -0.18
C ALA A 135 -16.92 1.78 -1.57
N LEU A 136 -17.23 0.80 -2.41
CA LEU A 136 -16.98 0.83 -3.86
C LEU A 136 -18.31 0.85 -4.58
N TYR A 137 -18.43 1.74 -5.57
CA TYR A 137 -19.52 1.80 -6.54
C TYR A 137 -18.92 1.55 -7.92
N TYR A 138 -19.65 0.90 -8.82
CA TYR A 138 -19.12 0.55 -10.13
C TYR A 138 -20.18 0.44 -11.22
N ASN A 139 -19.74 0.67 -12.45
CA ASN A 139 -20.36 0.16 -13.66
C ASN A 139 -19.31 -0.65 -14.44
N ASP A 140 -19.52 -0.88 -15.74
CA ASP A 140 -18.63 -1.70 -16.56
C ASP A 140 -17.25 -1.04 -16.80
N ASP A 141 -17.17 0.29 -16.78
CA ASP A 141 -15.98 1.05 -17.20
C ASP A 141 -15.35 1.89 -16.06
N VAL A 142 -16.05 2.08 -14.94
CA VAL A 142 -15.63 2.99 -13.87
C VAL A 142 -15.93 2.43 -12.48
N TYR A 143 -14.95 2.56 -11.59
CA TYR A 143 -15.04 2.24 -10.16
C TYR A 143 -14.80 3.52 -9.34
N VAL A 144 -15.66 3.79 -8.36
CA VAL A 144 -15.53 4.92 -7.44
C VAL A 144 -15.45 4.38 -6.02
N GLY A 145 -14.35 4.66 -5.35
CA GLY A 145 -14.14 4.40 -3.93
C GLY A 145 -14.43 5.64 -3.08
N SER A 146 -15.24 5.45 -2.05
CA SER A 146 -15.54 6.47 -1.03
C SER A 146 -15.26 5.90 0.36
N VAL A 147 -14.54 6.66 1.18
CA VAL A 147 -14.27 6.33 2.56
C VAL A 147 -15.04 7.31 3.43
N LYS A 148 -15.74 6.80 4.44
CA LYS A 148 -16.45 7.65 5.40
C LYS A 148 -15.45 8.58 6.10
N ASP A 149 -15.80 9.86 6.18
CA ASP A 149 -14.93 10.94 6.71
C ASP A 149 -13.59 11.07 5.94
N GLY A 150 -13.52 10.46 4.75
CA GLY A 150 -12.45 10.65 3.79
C GLY A 150 -12.47 12.05 3.20
N LYS A 151 -11.36 12.43 2.57
CA LYS A 151 -11.19 13.76 1.97
C LYS A 151 -11.23 13.74 0.46
N ALA A 152 -11.36 12.55 -0.13
CA ALA A 152 -11.37 12.39 -1.56
C ALA A 152 -12.15 11.15 -1.99
N LEU A 153 -12.65 11.18 -3.22
CA LEU A 153 -13.03 9.99 -3.96
C LEU A 153 -11.81 9.46 -4.71
N GLU A 154 -11.64 8.14 -4.72
CA GLU A 154 -10.64 7.44 -5.52
C GLU A 154 -11.35 6.78 -6.71
N ILE A 155 -10.94 7.10 -7.93
CA ILE A 155 -11.64 6.63 -9.14
C ILE A 155 -10.68 5.83 -10.01
N ILE A 156 -11.16 4.72 -10.54
CA ILE A 156 -10.51 3.96 -11.61
C ILE A 156 -11.43 4.02 -12.82
N SER A 157 -10.91 4.48 -13.95
CA SER A 157 -11.65 4.64 -15.19
C SER A 157 -10.90 3.93 -16.30
N PHE A 158 -11.57 3.13 -17.12
CA PHE A 158 -10.92 2.30 -18.13
C PHE A 158 -10.90 2.99 -19.50
N ASP A 159 -9.69 3.32 -19.96
CA ASP A 159 -9.43 3.77 -21.32
C ASP A 159 -9.32 2.58 -22.30
N PRO A 160 -9.95 2.62 -23.48
CA PRO A 160 -9.90 1.51 -24.44
C PRO A 160 -8.49 1.12 -24.91
N MET A 161 -7.53 2.04 -24.91
CA MET A 161 -6.15 1.82 -25.38
C MET A 161 -5.15 1.69 -24.23
N GLN A 162 -5.30 2.49 -23.19
CA GLN A 162 -4.35 2.56 -22.08
C GLN A 162 -4.75 1.67 -20.89
N GLY A 163 -5.98 1.17 -20.84
CA GLY A 163 -6.51 0.40 -19.72
C GLY A 163 -6.87 1.30 -18.53
N ALA A 164 -6.67 0.80 -17.30
CA ALA A 164 -7.04 1.53 -16.09
C ALA A 164 -6.29 2.86 -15.96
N ILE A 165 -7.01 3.96 -15.76
CA ILE A 165 -6.50 5.29 -15.39
C ILE A 165 -7.03 5.62 -14.00
N PHE A 166 -6.15 6.13 -13.14
CA PHE A 166 -6.47 6.41 -11.75
C PHE A 166 -6.66 7.91 -11.57
N TYR A 167 -7.70 8.29 -10.83
CA TYR A 167 -7.99 9.67 -10.50
C TYR A 167 -8.32 9.82 -9.02
N VAL A 168 -8.13 11.03 -8.51
CA VAL A 168 -8.57 11.49 -7.20
C VAL A 168 -9.42 12.73 -7.40
N LEU A 169 -10.58 12.77 -6.74
CA LEU A 169 -11.42 13.96 -6.66
C LEU A 169 -11.47 14.42 -5.21
N ASP A 170 -10.98 15.63 -4.94
CA ASP A 170 -11.04 16.24 -3.62
C ASP A 170 -12.50 16.55 -3.23
N GLU A 171 -12.91 16.18 -2.01
CA GLU A 171 -14.27 16.39 -1.49
C GLU A 171 -14.44 17.68 -0.69
N HIS A 172 -13.48 18.60 -0.72
CA HIS A 172 -13.71 19.97 -0.24
C HIS A 172 -14.54 20.75 -1.25
N LYS A 173 -15.55 21.47 -0.76
CA LYS A 173 -16.41 22.30 -1.59
C LYS A 173 -15.61 23.42 -2.26
N VAL A 174 -15.52 23.34 -3.57
CA VAL A 174 -14.87 24.35 -4.43
C VAL A 174 -15.76 24.67 -5.62
N ASP A 175 -15.55 25.84 -6.23
CA ASP A 175 -16.35 26.28 -7.38
C ASP A 175 -16.14 25.39 -8.62
N LYS A 176 -14.93 24.85 -8.78
CA LYS A 176 -14.53 24.02 -9.93
C LYS A 176 -13.76 22.79 -9.44
N PRO A 177 -14.47 21.72 -9.06
CA PRO A 177 -13.84 20.45 -8.71
C PRO A 177 -13.19 19.81 -9.95
N VAL A 178 -12.04 19.15 -9.76
CA VAL A 178 -11.21 18.58 -10.84
C VAL A 178 -10.81 17.16 -10.49
N PHE A 179 -10.95 16.24 -11.44
CA PHE A 179 -10.38 14.89 -11.36
C PHE A 179 -8.87 14.95 -11.62
N GLN A 180 -8.07 14.70 -10.59
CA GLN A 180 -6.61 14.74 -10.67
C GLN A 180 -6.06 13.34 -10.91
N ARG A 181 -5.11 13.19 -11.83
CA ARG A 181 -4.45 11.92 -12.17
C ARG A 181 -3.12 11.76 -11.45
#